data_AF-A0A2W2C3A9-F1
#
_entry.id   AF-A0A2W2C3A9-F1
#
_cell.length_a   1.000
_cell.length_b   1.000
_cell.length_c   1.000
_cell.angle_alpha   90.00
_cell.angle_beta   90.00
_cell.angle_gamma   90.00
#
_symmetry.space_group_name_H-M   'P 1'
#
loop_
_entity.id
_entity.type
_entity.pdbx_description
1 polymer ?
#
loop_
_entity_poly.entity_id
_entity_poly.type
_entity_poly.pdbx_seq_one_letter_code
_entity_poly.pdbx_strand_id
1 'polypeptide(L)'
;MIMWYYYLNYKIYSFYRRKERNGIPAFYAFMVTVMLIYINIFSVWVMFAMQDEILKRNVAKGTVLIFMAIIGLVNYLLLYRRGKYKEVFDQFDKTFEQYKKWDLSVKLYIIGSVLFWLIMLFLMDRQNHLQRLKAP
;
A
#
# COMPACT_ATOMS: atom_id res chain seq x y z
N MET A 1 -11.07 -2.68 -12.81
CA MET A 1 -10.19 -2.81 -11.63
C MET A 1 -8.87 -2.05 -11.80
N ILE A 2 -8.12 -2.25 -12.89
CA ILE A 2 -6.85 -1.54 -13.19
C ILE A 2 -7.01 -0.01 -13.23
N MET A 3 -8.08 0.51 -13.84
CA MET A 3 -8.31 1.97 -13.90
C MET A 3 -8.50 2.61 -12.52
N TRP A 4 -9.14 1.90 -11.58
CA TRP A 4 -9.30 2.38 -10.20
C TRP A 4 -7.95 2.43 -9.49
N TYR A 5 -7.09 1.44 -9.72
CA TYR A 5 -5.72 1.44 -9.21
C TYR A 5 -4.89 2.61 -9.76
N TYR A 6 -4.99 2.90 -11.05
CA TYR A 6 -4.34 4.09 -11.63
C TYR A 6 -4.89 5.38 -11.04
N TYR A 7 -6.19 5.44 -10.78
CA TYR A 7 -6.82 6.58 -10.14
C TYR A 7 -6.33 6.80 -8.69
N LEU A 8 -6.15 5.73 -7.91
CA LEU A 8 -5.50 5.78 -6.60
C LEU A 8 -4.11 6.43 -6.69
N ASN A 9 -3.27 5.97 -7.62
CA ASN A 9 -1.93 6.55 -7.85
C ASN A 9 -2.03 8.02 -8.28
N TYR A 10 -2.96 8.37 -9.16
CA TYR A 10 -3.23 9.74 -9.59
C TYR A 10 -3.64 10.65 -8.43
N LYS A 11 -4.49 10.18 -7.51
CA LYS A 11 -4.91 10.98 -6.34
C LYS A 11 -3.75 11.25 -5.40
N ILE A 12 -2.92 10.24 -5.14
CA ILE A 12 -1.72 10.39 -4.32
C ILE A 12 -0.74 11.35 -5.02
N TYR A 13 -0.48 11.15 -6.32
CA TYR A 13 0.33 12.04 -7.13
C TYR A 13 -0.16 13.49 -7.08
N SER A 14 -1.46 13.71 -7.29
CA SER A 14 -2.09 15.03 -7.27
C SER A 14 -1.97 15.71 -5.91
N PHE A 15 -2.03 14.94 -4.82
CA PHE A 15 -1.80 15.45 -3.47
C PHE A 15 -0.36 15.95 -3.30
N TYR A 16 0.65 15.16 -3.68
CA TYR A 16 2.06 15.57 -3.60
C TYR A 16 2.41 16.69 -4.58
N ARG A 17 1.85 16.68 -5.80
CA ARG A 17 2.00 17.76 -6.80
C ARG A 17 1.54 19.11 -6.26
N ARG A 18 0.48 19.13 -5.45
CA ARG A 18 -0.04 20.37 -4.82
C ARG A 18 0.80 20.82 -3.63
N LYS A 19 1.38 19.87 -2.88
CA LYS A 19 2.10 20.13 -1.63
C LYS A 19 3.57 20.52 -1.86
N GLU A 20 4.23 19.94 -2.86
CA GLU A 20 5.66 20.12 -3.11
C GLU A 20 5.91 20.61 -4.55
N ARG A 21 6.14 21.91 -4.73
CA ARG A 21 6.44 22.51 -6.04
C ARG A 21 7.77 22.05 -6.66
N ASN A 22 8.73 21.65 -5.83
CA ASN A 22 10.08 21.22 -6.25
C ASN A 22 10.33 19.71 -6.03
N GLY A 23 9.32 18.96 -5.59
CA GLY A 23 9.45 17.53 -5.30
C GLY A 23 9.38 16.65 -6.55
N ILE A 24 9.59 15.35 -6.37
CA ILE A 24 9.37 14.32 -7.39
C ILE A 24 8.04 13.61 -7.08
N PRO A 25 6.87 14.23 -7.38
CA PRO A 25 5.55 13.73 -6.93
C PRO A 25 5.25 12.32 -7.46
N ALA A 26 5.80 11.95 -8.61
CA ALA A 26 5.68 10.61 -9.17
C ALA A 26 6.37 9.55 -8.29
N PHE A 27 7.54 9.87 -7.73
CA PHE A 27 8.27 8.99 -6.82
C PHE A 27 7.50 8.80 -5.50
N TYR A 28 6.96 9.87 -4.91
CA TYR A 28 6.14 9.75 -3.70
C TYR A 28 4.87 8.94 -3.94
N ALA A 29 4.18 9.18 -5.05
CA ALA A 29 3.02 8.37 -5.43
C ALA A 29 3.39 6.89 -5.56
N PHE A 30 4.49 6.59 -6.25
CA PHE A 30 5.00 5.23 -6.39
C PHE A 30 5.27 4.59 -5.02
N MET A 31 6.04 5.26 -4.15
CA MET A 31 6.41 4.74 -2.84
C MET A 31 5.20 4.52 -1.93
N VAL A 32 4.28 5.47 -1.89
CA VAL A 32 3.07 5.37 -1.06
C VAL A 32 2.17 4.24 -1.55
N THR A 33 1.99 4.09 -2.87
CA THR A 33 1.16 2.99 -3.37
C THR A 33 1.80 1.62 -3.15
N VAL A 34 3.13 1.50 -3.32
CA VAL A 34 3.87 0.27 -2.97
C VAL A 34 3.70 -0.05 -1.49
N MET A 35 3.86 0.95 -0.61
CA MET A 35 3.64 0.80 0.83
C MET A 35 2.21 0.36 1.14
N LEU A 36 1.19 0.97 0.53
CA LEU A 36 -0.21 0.60 0.74
C LEU A 36 -0.51 -0.84 0.34
N ILE A 37 0.00 -1.28 -0.82
CA ILE A 37 -0.16 -2.68 -1.25
C ILE A 37 0.56 -3.60 -0.25
N TYR A 38 1.80 -3.26 0.09
CA TYR A 38 2.62 -4.04 1.01
C TYR A 38 1.94 -4.21 2.37
N ILE A 39 1.46 -3.14 3.00
CA ILE A 39 0.82 -3.25 4.33
C ILE A 39 -0.45 -4.09 4.27
N ASN A 40 -1.23 -4.07 3.18
CA ASN A 40 -2.42 -4.91 3.06
C ASN A 40 -2.05 -6.39 2.95
N ILE A 41 -1.12 -6.74 2.06
CA ILE A 41 -0.64 -8.12 1.90
C ILE A 41 -0.03 -8.62 3.21
N PHE A 42 0.81 -7.79 3.84
CA PHE A 42 1.47 -8.13 5.09
C PHE A 42 0.47 -8.26 6.25
N SER A 43 -0.57 -7.42 6.31
CA SER A 43 -1.65 -7.53 7.31
C SER A 43 -2.38 -8.87 7.20
N VAL A 44 -2.73 -9.28 5.98
CA VAL A 44 -3.35 -10.59 5.72
C VAL A 44 -2.41 -11.72 6.12
N TRP A 45 -1.13 -11.59 5.81
CA TRP A 45 -0.14 -12.58 6.18
C TRP A 45 0.06 -12.71 7.70
N VAL A 46 0.09 -11.59 8.44
CA VAL A 46 0.10 -11.58 9.90
C VAL A 46 -1.14 -12.27 10.45
N MET A 47 -2.31 -12.06 9.85
CA MET A 47 -3.55 -12.73 10.27
C MET A 47 -3.43 -14.25 10.20
N PHE A 48 -2.79 -14.79 9.16
CA PHE A 48 -2.50 -16.23 9.07
C PHE A 48 -1.41 -16.67 10.06
N ALA A 49 -0.34 -15.88 10.22
CA ALA A 49 0.73 -16.19 11.16
C ALA A 49 0.30 -16.16 12.63
N MET A 50 -0.79 -15.48 12.97
CA MET A 50 -1.40 -15.54 14.30
C MET A 50 -2.03 -16.90 14.62
N GLN A 51 -2.43 -17.67 13.60
CA GLN A 51 -3.07 -18.98 13.73
C GLN A 51 -2.06 -20.14 13.69
N ASP A 52 -0.89 -19.93 13.07
CA ASP A 52 0.11 -20.96 12.82
C ASP A 52 1.51 -20.50 13.32
N GLU A 53 2.02 -21.18 14.36
CA GLU A 53 3.33 -20.90 14.94
C GLU A 53 4.51 -21.15 13.99
N ILE A 54 4.35 -22.03 13.00
CA ILE A 54 5.39 -22.34 11.99
C ILE A 54 5.58 -21.13 11.08
N LEU A 55 4.46 -20.53 10.63
CA LEU A 55 4.47 -19.29 9.85
C LEU A 55 5.09 -18.12 10.64
N LYS A 56 4.82 -18.04 11.94
CA LYS A 56 5.37 -17.00 12.83
C LYS A 56 6.89 -17.09 12.99
N ARG A 57 7.48 -18.29 13.02
CA ARG A 57 8.92 -18.49 13.19
C ARG A 57 9.74 -18.34 11.91
N ASN A 58 9.13 -18.60 10.74
CA ASN A 58 9.83 -18.65 9.45
C ASN A 58 9.94 -17.30 8.72
N VAL A 59 9.67 -16.19 9.42
CA VAL A 59 9.76 -14.84 8.84
C VAL A 59 11.21 -14.36 8.82
N ALA A 60 11.94 -14.66 7.76
CA ALA A 60 13.24 -14.04 7.53
C ALA A 60 13.06 -12.57 7.12
N LYS A 61 13.84 -11.65 7.74
CA LYS A 61 13.85 -10.21 7.39
C LYS A 61 14.13 -9.97 5.89
N GLY A 62 14.91 -10.86 5.26
CA GLY A 62 15.20 -10.81 3.83
C GLY A 62 13.98 -11.06 2.95
N THR A 63 13.07 -11.95 3.36
CA THR A 63 11.84 -12.27 2.62
C THR A 63 10.95 -11.04 2.48
N VAL A 64 10.81 -10.24 3.54
CA VAL A 64 10.06 -8.98 3.54
C VAL A 64 10.59 -8.00 2.49
N LEU A 65 11.91 -7.80 2.44
CA LEU A 65 12.54 -6.89 1.48
C LEU A 65 12.35 -7.36 0.04
N ILE A 66 12.48 -8.67 -0.21
CA ILE A 66 12.24 -9.27 -1.53
C ILE A 66 10.80 -9.04 -1.97
N PHE A 67 9.82 -9.26 -1.09
CA PHE A 67 8.41 -9.00 -1.40
C PHE A 67 8.14 -7.53 -1.72
N MET A 68 8.69 -6.59 -0.94
CA MET A 68 8.58 -5.15 -1.25
C MET A 68 9.19 -4.82 -2.61
N ALA A 69 10.36 -5.38 -2.93
CA ALA A 69 11.03 -5.18 -4.22
C ALA A 69 10.19 -5.72 -5.39
N ILE A 70 9.58 -6.91 -5.23
CA ILE A 70 8.68 -7.49 -6.24
C ILE A 70 7.45 -6.60 -6.45
N ILE A 71 6.79 -6.15 -5.38
CA ILE A 71 5.63 -5.24 -5.47
C ILE A 71 6.04 -3.93 -6.17
N GLY A 72 7.20 -3.37 -5.79
CA GLY A 72 7.76 -2.18 -6.41
C GLY A 72 8.02 -2.37 -7.90
N LEU A 73 8.63 -3.49 -8.29
CA LEU A 73 8.90 -3.82 -9.69
C LEU A 73 7.61 -3.97 -10.49
N VAL A 74 6.62 -4.69 -9.96
CA VAL A 74 5.32 -4.85 -10.60
C VAL A 74 4.62 -3.50 -10.76
N ASN A 75 4.59 -2.66 -9.72
CA ASN A 75 4.01 -1.32 -9.81
C ASN A 75 4.73 -0.45 -10.86
N TYR A 76 6.06 -0.54 -10.90
CA TYR A 76 6.87 0.18 -11.87
C TYR A 76 6.51 -0.25 -13.30
N LEU A 77 6.53 -1.55 -13.58
CA LEU A 77 6.23 -2.09 -14.92
C LEU A 77 4.81 -1.74 -15.38
N LEU A 78 3.86 -1.69 -14.45
CA LEU A 78 2.45 -1.51 -14.75
C LEU A 78 2.08 -0.04 -15.08
N LEU A 79 2.59 0.92 -14.31
CA LEU A 79 2.21 2.34 -14.44
C LEU A 79 3.38 3.30 -14.72
N TYR A 80 4.57 3.07 -14.17
CA TYR A 80 5.64 4.07 -14.21
C TYR A 80 6.68 3.86 -15.32
N ARG A 81 6.72 2.66 -15.93
CA ARG A 81 7.63 2.32 -17.02
C ARG A 81 7.51 3.32 -18.16
N ARG A 82 8.66 3.84 -18.60
CA ARG A 82 8.78 4.81 -19.72
C ARG A 82 7.89 6.05 -19.58
N GLY A 83 7.52 6.43 -18.36
CA GLY A 83 6.70 7.63 -18.12
C GLY A 83 5.21 7.49 -18.47
N LYS A 84 4.70 6.26 -18.68
CA LYS A 84 3.29 5.98 -18.98
C LYS A 84 2.30 6.66 -18.02
N TYR A 85 2.68 6.83 -16.75
CA TYR A 85 1.88 7.53 -15.75
C TYR A 85 1.46 8.93 -16.18
N LYS A 86 2.27 9.65 -16.98
CA LYS A 86 1.96 11.01 -17.44
C LYS A 86 0.71 11.02 -18.31
N GLU A 87 0.66 10.15 -19.32
CA GLU A 87 -0.49 10.02 -20.22
C GLU A 87 -1.75 9.64 -19.46
N VAL A 88 -1.64 8.67 -18.55
CA VAL A 88 -2.77 8.19 -17.73
C VAL A 88 -3.28 9.28 -16.79
N PHE A 89 -2.39 10.04 -16.16
CA PHE A 89 -2.77 11.11 -15.24
C PHE A 89 -3.35 12.32 -15.99
N ASP A 90 -2.82 12.66 -17.16
CA ASP A 90 -3.37 13.71 -18.02
C ASP A 90 -4.78 13.35 -18.50
N GLN A 91 -5.05 12.07 -18.79
CA GLN A 91 -6.40 11.60 -19.11
C GLN A 91 -7.36 11.81 -17.93
N PHE A 92 -6.93 11.50 -16.70
CA PHE A 92 -7.75 11.74 -15.51
C PHE A 92 -7.97 13.24 -15.23
N ASP A 93 -6.98 14.10 -15.48
CA ASP A 93 -7.15 15.55 -15.37
C ASP A 93 -8.21 16.05 -16.39
N LYS A 94 -8.23 15.51 -17.63
CA LYS A 94 -9.22 15.88 -18.67
C LYS A 94 -10.63 15.33 -18.45
N THR A 95 -10.77 14.20 -17.75
CA THR A 95 -12.04 13.48 -17.54
C THR A 95 -12.44 13.40 -16.07
N PHE A 96 -11.99 14.36 -15.27
CA PHE A 96 -12.11 14.36 -13.81
C PHE A 96 -13.53 14.09 -13.29
N GLU A 97 -14.55 14.73 -13.88
CA GLU A 97 -15.95 14.57 -13.43
C GLU A 97 -16.46 13.12 -13.54
N GLN A 98 -15.94 12.34 -14.49
CA GLN A 98 -16.30 10.93 -14.66
C GLN A 98 -15.80 10.06 -13.49
N TYR A 99 -14.65 10.41 -12.91
CA TYR A 99 -13.97 9.62 -11.87
C TYR A 99 -14.17 10.15 -10.46
N LYS A 100 -14.87 11.27 -10.30
CA LYS A 100 -15.17 11.91 -9.01
C LYS A 100 -15.81 10.96 -7.99
N LYS A 101 -16.64 10.01 -8.45
CA LYS A 101 -17.26 8.98 -7.58
C LYS A 101 -16.23 8.07 -6.90
N TRP A 102 -15.03 7.92 -7.47
CA TRP A 102 -13.97 7.09 -6.91
C TRP A 102 -13.18 7.80 -5.80
N ASP A 103 -13.33 9.12 -5.62
CA ASP A 103 -12.62 9.87 -4.58
C ASP A 103 -12.90 9.32 -3.18
N LEU A 104 -14.16 9.05 -2.87
CA LEU A 104 -14.55 8.51 -1.57
C LEU A 104 -13.96 7.11 -1.38
N SER A 105 -14.09 6.26 -2.40
CA SER A 105 -13.56 4.89 -2.38
C SER A 105 -12.03 4.87 -2.19
N VAL A 106 -11.29 5.74 -2.87
CA VAL A 106 -9.83 5.87 -2.72
C VAL A 106 -9.45 6.32 -1.32
N LYS A 107 -10.13 7.34 -0.77
CA LYS A 107 -9.87 7.81 0.60
C LYS A 107 -10.15 6.72 1.63
N LEU A 108 -11.29 6.04 1.50
CA LEU A 108 -11.67 4.92 2.37
C LEU A 108 -10.67 3.77 2.27
N TYR A 109 -10.16 3.47 1.07
CA TYR A 109 -9.13 2.45 0.89
C TYR A 109 -7.83 2.82 1.62
N ILE A 110 -7.34 4.06 1.48
CA ILE A 110 -6.11 4.49 2.14
C ILE A 110 -6.27 4.42 3.67
N ILE A 111 -7.35 5.02 4.19
CA ILE A 111 -7.64 5.05 5.64
C ILE A 111 -7.83 3.61 6.15
N GLY A 112 -8.64 2.81 5.46
CA GLY A 112 -8.92 1.42 5.81
C GLY A 112 -7.67 0.56 5.82
N SER A 113 -6.76 0.75 4.85
CA SER A 113 -5.49 0.01 4.80
C SER A 113 -4.60 0.33 6.00
N VAL A 114 -4.51 1.61 6.38
CA VAL A 114 -3.72 2.04 7.54
C VAL A 114 -4.35 1.55 8.84
N LEU A 115 -5.67 1.69 9.00
CA LEU A 115 -6.38 1.21 10.19
C LEU A 115 -6.28 -0.30 10.33
N PHE A 116 -6.47 -1.05 9.24
CA PHE A 116 -6.35 -2.50 9.23
C PHE A 116 -4.95 -2.93 9.68
N TRP A 117 -3.91 -2.29 9.15
CA TRP A 117 -2.53 -2.54 9.58
C TRP A 117 -2.31 -2.27 11.06
N LEU A 118 -2.78 -1.14 11.58
CA LEU A 118 -2.66 -0.79 13.00
C LEU A 118 -3.40 -1.80 13.91
N ILE A 119 -4.59 -2.23 13.51
CA ILE A 119 -5.35 -3.27 14.23
C ILE A 119 -4.56 -4.57 14.27
N MET A 120 -4.00 -5.02 13.14
CA MET A 120 -3.20 -6.24 13.07
C MET A 120 -1.95 -6.18 13.95
N LEU A 121 -1.25 -5.04 13.97
CA LEU A 121 -0.11 -4.82 14.86
C LEU A 121 -0.52 -4.90 16.33
N PHE A 122 -1.62 -4.26 16.71
CA PHE A 122 -2.13 -4.29 18.08
C PHE A 122 -2.51 -5.71 18.52
N LEU A 123 -3.19 -6.46 17.66
CA LEU A 123 -3.57 -7.85 17.94
C LEU A 123 -2.35 -8.76 18.10
N MET A 124 -1.36 -8.60 17.23
CA MET A 124 -0.11 -9.36 17.30
C MET A 124 0.68 -9.04 18.57
N ASP A 125 0.78 -7.77 18.95
CA ASP A 125 1.44 -7.35 20.18
C ASP A 125 0.73 -7.93 21.42
N ARG A 126 -0.60 -7.83 21.48
CA ARG A 126 -1.41 -8.43 22.54
C ARG A 126 -1.18 -9.94 22.66
N GLN A 127 -1.15 -10.67 21.54
CA GLN A 127 -0.92 -12.12 21.55
C GLN A 127 0.50 -12.45 22.05
N ASN A 128 1.51 -11.70 21.61
CA ASN A 128 2.89 -11.86 22.07
C ASN A 128 3.03 -11.61 23.58
N HIS A 129 2.36 -10.57 24.09
CA HIS A 129 2.35 -10.27 25.52
C HIS A 129 1.72 -11.41 26.34
N LEU A 130 0.57 -11.93 25.92
CA LEU A 130 -0.08 -13.07 26.57
C LEU A 130 0.77 -14.35 26.55
N GLN A 131 1.54 -14.58 25.48
CA GLN A 131 2.47 -15.72 25.41
C GLN A 131 3.63 -15.57 26.40
N ARG A 132 4.17 -14.36 26.60
CA ARG A 132 5.24 -14.11 27.58
C ARG A 132 4.80 -14.34 29.02
N LEU A 133 3.56 -13.98 29.35
CA LEU A 133 3.00 -14.21 30.70
C LEU A 133 2.72 -15.70 30.99
N LYS A 134 2.64 -16.54 29.96
CA LYS A 134 2.41 -17.99 30.08
C LYS A 134 3.70 -18.81 30.00
N ALA A 135 4.84 -18.17 29.74
CA ALA A 135 6.13 -18.86 29.74
C ALA A 135 6.56 -19.11 31.20
N PRO A 136 6.88 -20.36 31.59
CA PRO A 136 7.34 -20.71 32.94
C PRO A 136 8.70 -20.12 33.28
#